data_AF-A0A1V9F518-F1
#
_entry.id   AF-A0A1V9F518-F1
#
_cell.length_a   1.000
_cell.length_b   1.000
_cell.length_c   1.000
_cell.angle_alpha   90.00
_cell.angle_beta   90.00
_cell.angle_gamma   90.00
#
_symmetry.space_group_name_H-M   'P 1'
#
loop_
_entity.id
_entity.type
_entity.pdbx_description
1 polymer ?
#
loop_
_entity_poly.entity_id
_entity_poly.type
_entity_poly.pdbx_seq_one_letter_code
_entity_poly.pdbx_strand_id
1 'polypeptide(L)'
;MEPLIYYPTFEPPNETWLKFALLYFENFKPIVPYNRRENLSDDFRRVIDKSDLVTLYSPGDIDGHHASLHAIEDVRRILEEPYGRSEMFKEINLARKWKDPKNWTFKIYKEKFSYNWVEFCQNHNIGINTQDGILLPEELAFIYMTYLAKEIAFSESAAIITDNNKFDAFTNFSRLSNPVTDRNLEFRKGIINLVLPRKLNEIPINKVIKFRRENRALIKAFNTELQSVQQKISEGYSEQDFIDRYNDVYSQITTEIAKFGIGITAIPFGMYALIKNPGALTQAYVKEVLGAMGFLIGGVFGLHKGLKDTATKRYCKKYITNLTRLQ
;
A
#
# COMPACT_ATOMS: atom_id res chain seq x y z
N MET A 1 -2.88 -5.64 12.84
CA MET A 1 -2.81 -5.33 11.41
C MET A 1 -1.91 -6.39 10.79
N GLU A 2 -2.32 -6.96 9.67
CA GLU A 2 -1.47 -7.90 8.91
C GLU A 2 -0.15 -7.22 8.50
N PRO A 3 0.93 -7.98 8.26
CA PRO A 3 2.16 -7.41 7.74
C PRO A 3 1.90 -6.60 6.47
N LEU A 4 2.63 -5.50 6.27
CA LEU A 4 2.45 -4.62 5.12
C LEU A 4 3.62 -4.73 4.15
N ILE A 5 3.44 -5.21 2.93
CA ILE A 5 4.46 -5.21 1.88
C ILE A 5 4.53 -3.81 1.26
N TYR A 6 5.66 -3.13 1.43
CA TYR A 6 5.88 -1.78 0.92
C TYR A 6 6.51 -1.80 -0.48
N TYR A 7 5.95 -1.00 -1.38
CA TYR A 7 6.36 -0.87 -2.78
C TYR A 7 6.02 0.56 -3.30
N PRO A 8 6.59 1.03 -4.42
CA PRO A 8 7.52 0.33 -5.33
C PRO A 8 9.00 0.52 -5.00
N THR A 9 9.36 1.47 -4.13
CA THR A 9 10.76 1.79 -3.78
C THR A 9 11.28 0.94 -2.61
N PHE A 10 12.58 1.04 -2.34
CA PHE A 10 13.21 0.35 -1.19
C PHE A 10 12.84 0.96 0.15
N GLU A 11 12.66 2.26 0.18
CA GLU A 11 12.30 3.03 1.36
C GLU A 11 11.33 4.15 0.96
N PRO A 12 10.51 4.62 1.91
CA PRO A 12 9.70 5.82 1.72
C PRO A 12 10.57 7.02 1.33
N PRO A 13 10.20 7.79 0.29
CA PRO A 13 11.00 8.90 -0.22
C PRO A 13 11.08 10.11 0.73
N ASN A 14 10.28 10.12 1.81
CA ASN A 14 10.20 11.23 2.75
C ASN A 14 10.33 10.71 4.19
N GLU A 15 11.26 11.27 4.96
CA GLU A 15 11.47 10.99 6.39
C GLU A 15 10.19 11.19 7.22
N THR A 16 9.33 12.14 6.83
CA THR A 16 8.02 12.37 7.47
C THR A 16 7.11 11.14 7.37
N TRP A 17 7.20 10.39 6.26
CA TRP A 17 6.47 9.13 6.10
C TRP A 17 7.01 8.07 7.05
N LEU A 18 8.33 7.97 7.17
CA LEU A 18 8.97 7.05 8.10
C LEU A 18 8.61 7.38 9.56
N LYS A 19 8.58 8.67 9.93
CA LYS A 19 8.11 9.14 11.24
C LYS A 19 6.64 8.80 11.47
N PHE A 20 5.78 9.04 10.48
CA PHE A 20 4.38 8.65 10.55
C PHE A 20 4.21 7.13 10.80
N ALA A 21 4.95 6.31 10.05
CA ALA A 21 4.93 4.86 10.19
C ALA A 21 5.41 4.41 11.58
N LEU A 22 6.44 5.05 12.14
CA LEU A 22 6.93 4.78 13.51
C LEU A 22 5.84 4.99 14.57
N LEU A 23 4.97 5.98 14.38
CA LEU A 23 3.88 6.31 15.31
C LEU A 23 2.73 5.30 15.25
N TYR A 24 2.42 4.74 14.08
CA TYR A 24 1.15 4.05 13.86
C TYR A 24 1.24 2.62 13.35
N PHE A 25 2.29 2.21 12.65
CA PHE A 25 2.31 0.90 12.01
C PHE A 25 2.93 -0.16 12.89
N GLU A 26 2.35 -1.35 12.87
CA GLU A 26 2.94 -2.50 13.54
C GLU A 26 4.28 -2.86 12.91
N ASN A 27 4.31 -3.11 11.61
CA ASN A 27 5.52 -3.40 10.83
C ASN A 27 5.21 -3.22 9.34
N PHE A 28 6.22 -2.83 8.53
CA PHE A 28 6.16 -2.97 7.09
C PHE A 28 7.42 -3.59 6.51
N LYS A 29 7.25 -4.25 5.38
CA LYS A 29 8.23 -5.07 4.68
C LYS A 29 8.52 -4.49 3.29
N PRO A 30 9.49 -3.58 3.15
CA PRO A 30 9.90 -3.10 1.85
C PRO A 30 10.57 -4.23 1.05
N ILE A 31 10.34 -4.25 -0.26
CA ILE A 31 10.94 -5.24 -1.15
C ILE A 31 12.36 -4.78 -1.51
N VAL A 32 13.38 -5.28 -0.81
CA VAL A 32 14.79 -4.89 -0.97
C VAL A 32 15.66 -6.14 -1.19
N PRO A 33 16.29 -6.31 -2.36
CA PRO A 33 17.25 -7.40 -2.58
C PRO A 33 18.45 -7.32 -1.62
N TYR A 34 19.01 -8.48 -1.24
CA TYR A 34 20.15 -8.56 -0.31
C TYR A 34 21.32 -7.67 -0.72
N ASN A 35 21.71 -7.72 -1.99
CA ASN A 35 22.85 -6.99 -2.54
C ASN A 35 22.59 -5.48 -2.75
N ARG A 36 21.44 -4.97 -2.29
CA ARG A 36 21.03 -3.56 -2.47
C ARG A 36 20.78 -2.86 -1.15
N ARG A 37 21.01 -3.53 -0.02
CA ARG A 37 20.79 -2.96 1.32
C ARG A 37 21.77 -1.84 1.63
N GLU A 38 22.93 -1.83 0.99
CA GLU A 38 23.87 -0.70 1.02
C GLU A 38 23.32 0.57 0.36
N ASN A 39 22.26 0.50 -0.46
CA ASN A 39 21.68 1.68 -1.09
C ASN A 39 20.65 2.40 -0.21
N LEU A 40 20.34 1.85 0.98
CA LEU A 40 19.38 2.43 1.92
C LEU A 40 19.96 3.68 2.59
N SER A 41 19.13 4.69 2.84
CA SER A 41 19.53 5.88 3.58
C SER A 41 19.94 5.59 5.03
N ASP A 42 20.78 6.45 5.61
CA ASP A 42 21.25 6.30 6.99
C ASP A 42 20.12 6.35 8.01
N ASP A 43 19.10 7.20 7.79
CA ASP A 43 17.93 7.27 8.68
C ASP A 43 17.08 6.01 8.62
N PHE A 44 16.94 5.42 7.43
CA PHE A 44 16.21 4.16 7.30
C PHE A 44 16.94 2.98 7.91
N ARG A 45 18.26 2.88 7.70
CA ARG A 45 19.12 1.90 8.41
C ARG A 45 19.01 2.07 9.93
N ARG A 46 19.03 3.30 10.41
CA ARG A 46 18.84 3.60 11.83
C ARG A 46 17.48 3.12 12.35
N VAL A 47 16.41 3.29 11.58
CA VAL A 47 15.08 2.78 11.95
C VAL A 47 15.05 1.25 11.99
N ILE A 48 15.71 0.58 11.04
CA ILE A 48 15.88 -0.89 11.05
C ILE A 48 16.63 -1.33 12.31
N ASP A 49 17.73 -0.64 12.66
CA ASP A 49 18.61 -1.05 13.76
C ASP A 49 18.04 -0.75 15.16
N LYS A 50 17.20 0.29 15.27
CA LYS A 50 16.77 0.84 16.57
C LYS A 50 15.27 0.69 16.85
N SER A 51 14.52 0.08 15.94
CA SER A 51 13.09 -0.18 16.10
C SER A 51 12.67 -1.49 15.43
N ASP A 52 11.44 -1.92 15.67
CA ASP A 52 10.85 -3.09 15.02
C ASP A 52 9.87 -2.71 13.88
N LEU A 53 9.96 -1.48 13.37
CA LEU A 53 9.04 -1.00 12.34
C LEU A 53 9.26 -1.68 10.98
N VAL A 54 10.50 -2.02 10.63
CA VAL A 54 10.88 -2.45 9.28
C VAL A 54 11.45 -3.86 9.30
N THR A 55 10.90 -4.73 8.45
CA THR A 55 11.50 -6.05 8.16
C THR A 55 11.77 -6.16 6.67
N LEU A 56 13.03 -6.07 6.25
CA LEU A 56 13.39 -6.13 4.83
C LEU A 56 12.96 -7.47 4.21
N TYR A 57 12.18 -7.44 3.13
CA TYR A 57 11.84 -8.63 2.36
C TYR A 57 12.70 -8.69 1.08
N SER A 58 13.44 -9.77 0.92
CA SER A 58 14.23 -10.01 -0.29
C SER A 58 13.48 -11.04 -1.15
N PRO A 59 13.03 -10.67 -2.37
CA PRO A 59 12.25 -11.56 -3.20
C PRO A 59 13.05 -12.79 -3.62
N GLY A 60 12.37 -13.95 -3.62
CA GLY A 60 12.92 -15.18 -4.17
C GLY A 60 12.61 -15.34 -5.66
N ASP A 61 13.19 -16.37 -6.26
CA ASP A 61 13.01 -16.66 -7.70
C ASP A 61 11.55 -16.90 -8.07
N ILE A 62 10.78 -17.55 -7.20
CA ILE A 62 9.34 -17.83 -7.40
C ILE A 62 8.54 -16.52 -7.40
N ASP A 63 8.82 -15.61 -6.46
CA ASP A 63 8.15 -14.29 -6.39
C ASP A 63 8.35 -13.54 -7.71
N GLY A 64 9.61 -13.45 -8.15
CA GLY A 64 9.98 -12.76 -9.39
C GLY A 64 9.41 -13.43 -10.63
N HIS A 65 9.34 -14.76 -10.67
CA HIS A 65 8.78 -15.52 -11.78
C HIS A 65 7.28 -15.28 -11.95
N HIS A 66 6.49 -15.49 -10.89
CA HIS A 66 5.03 -15.25 -10.95
C HIS A 66 4.70 -13.79 -11.24
N ALA A 67 5.41 -12.85 -10.61
CA ALA A 67 5.24 -11.43 -10.87
C ALA A 67 5.52 -11.09 -12.35
N SER A 68 6.55 -11.72 -12.95
CA SER A 68 6.86 -11.55 -14.37
C SER A 68 5.71 -12.03 -15.25
N LEU A 69 5.17 -13.23 -15.01
CA LEU A 69 4.08 -13.78 -15.81
C LEU A 69 2.83 -12.89 -15.77
N HIS A 70 2.43 -12.47 -14.57
CA HIS A 70 1.26 -11.59 -14.40
C HIS A 70 1.47 -10.19 -14.99
N ALA A 71 2.66 -9.60 -14.81
CA ALA A 71 2.97 -8.31 -15.41
C ALA A 71 2.99 -8.38 -16.94
N ILE A 72 3.57 -9.44 -17.53
CA ILE A 72 3.59 -9.65 -18.99
C ILE A 72 2.17 -9.72 -19.56
N GLU A 73 1.30 -10.51 -18.93
CA GLU A 73 -0.08 -10.64 -19.37
C GLU A 73 -0.80 -9.28 -19.37
N ASP A 74 -0.64 -8.52 -18.30
CA ASP A 74 -1.35 -7.26 -18.13
C ASP A 74 -0.81 -6.14 -19.03
N VAL A 75 0.51 -6.12 -19.26
CA VAL A 75 1.19 -5.20 -20.16
C VAL A 75 0.88 -5.53 -21.61
N ARG A 76 0.82 -6.82 -21.99
CA ARG A 76 0.42 -7.24 -23.34
C ARG A 76 -0.94 -6.66 -23.72
N ARG A 77 -1.93 -6.77 -22.82
CA ARG A 77 -3.26 -6.17 -23.03
C ARG A 77 -3.19 -4.65 -23.20
N ILE A 78 -2.35 -3.95 -22.45
CA ILE A 78 -2.16 -2.49 -22.63
C ILE A 78 -1.53 -2.18 -23.98
N LEU A 79 -0.59 -3.00 -24.47
CA LEU A 79 0.03 -2.79 -25.77
C LEU A 79 -0.95 -3.05 -26.92
N GLU A 80 -1.84 -4.03 -26.78
CA GLU A 80 -2.90 -4.36 -27.74
C GLU A 80 -4.04 -3.33 -27.73
N GLU A 81 -4.39 -2.80 -26.55
CA GLU A 81 -5.43 -1.78 -26.35
C GLU A 81 -4.90 -0.54 -25.59
N PRO A 82 -4.05 0.30 -26.22
CA PRO A 82 -3.33 1.40 -25.54
C PRO A 82 -4.23 2.45 -24.89
N TYR A 83 -5.47 2.56 -25.34
CA TYR A 83 -6.45 3.53 -24.85
C TYR A 83 -7.31 2.98 -23.69
N GLY A 84 -7.37 1.66 -23.52
CA GLY A 84 -8.25 1.01 -22.54
C GLY A 84 -7.88 1.30 -21.09
N ARG A 85 -6.65 1.79 -20.84
CA ARG A 85 -6.15 2.12 -19.49
C ARG A 85 -5.61 3.53 -19.35
N SER A 86 -5.83 4.39 -20.33
CA SER A 86 -5.31 5.76 -20.36
C SER A 86 -5.68 6.58 -19.12
N GLU A 87 -6.93 6.44 -18.65
CA GLU A 87 -7.43 7.15 -17.46
C GLU A 87 -6.71 6.72 -16.17
N MET A 88 -6.35 5.45 -16.05
CA MET A 88 -5.70 4.92 -14.84
C MET A 88 -4.29 5.47 -14.62
N PHE A 89 -3.63 5.88 -15.71
CA PHE A 89 -2.27 6.39 -15.72
C PHE A 89 -2.20 7.88 -16.09
N LYS A 90 -3.35 8.52 -16.36
CA LYS A 90 -3.45 9.91 -16.85
C LYS A 90 -2.59 10.15 -18.10
N GLU A 91 -2.55 9.17 -18.99
CA GLU A 91 -1.70 9.18 -20.19
C GLU A 91 -2.53 8.72 -21.39
N ILE A 92 -2.53 9.50 -22.48
CA ILE A 92 -3.43 9.24 -23.61
C ILE A 92 -3.03 7.96 -24.35
N ASN A 93 -1.73 7.75 -24.56
CA ASN A 93 -1.22 6.56 -25.25
C ASN A 93 0.02 6.02 -24.53
N LEU A 94 -0.22 5.06 -23.64
CA LEU A 94 0.82 4.41 -22.85
C LEU A 94 1.86 3.72 -23.73
N ALA A 95 1.42 2.99 -24.77
CA ALA A 95 2.30 2.26 -25.66
C ALA A 95 3.31 3.19 -26.36
N ARG A 96 2.88 4.37 -26.81
CA ARG A 96 3.77 5.37 -27.42
C ARG A 96 4.79 5.88 -26.42
N LYS A 97 4.35 6.24 -25.21
CA LYS A 97 5.24 6.73 -24.15
C LYS A 97 6.27 5.67 -23.76
N TRP A 98 5.83 4.43 -23.60
CA TRP A 98 6.68 3.33 -23.19
C TRP A 98 7.74 2.97 -24.21
N LYS A 99 7.46 3.18 -25.49
CA LYS A 99 8.41 2.95 -26.58
C LYS A 99 9.43 4.07 -26.78
N ASP A 100 9.27 5.22 -26.13
CA ASP A 100 10.25 6.31 -26.19
C ASP A 100 11.34 6.10 -25.12
N PRO A 101 12.61 5.84 -25.51
CA PRO A 101 13.69 5.59 -24.56
C PRO A 101 13.97 6.73 -23.60
N LYS A 102 13.56 7.97 -23.92
CA LYS A 102 13.69 9.12 -23.01
C LYS A 102 12.89 8.95 -21.71
N ASN A 103 11.87 8.09 -21.75
CA ASN A 103 11.04 7.80 -20.57
C ASN A 103 11.60 6.65 -19.73
N TRP A 104 12.67 5.97 -20.14
CA TRP A 104 13.23 4.80 -19.44
C TRP A 104 14.12 5.22 -18.26
N THR A 105 13.49 5.77 -17.22
CA THR A 105 14.17 6.39 -16.08
C THR A 105 14.09 5.55 -14.80
N PHE A 106 13.27 4.50 -14.77
CA PHE A 106 13.05 3.66 -13.59
C PHE A 106 13.75 2.32 -13.71
N LYS A 107 14.57 2.01 -12.71
CA LYS A 107 15.32 0.76 -12.64
C LYS A 107 14.64 -0.25 -11.73
N ILE A 108 14.42 -1.45 -12.25
CA ILE A 108 14.12 -2.63 -11.44
C ILE A 108 15.37 -3.51 -11.42
N TYR A 109 15.78 -3.95 -10.23
CA TYR A 109 16.95 -4.81 -10.07
C TYR A 109 16.66 -6.26 -10.42
N LYS A 110 17.64 -6.95 -11.00
CA LYS A 110 17.50 -8.31 -11.55
C LYS A 110 17.01 -9.36 -10.54
N GLU A 111 17.31 -9.16 -9.26
CA GLU A 111 16.86 -10.04 -8.18
C GLU A 111 15.34 -10.02 -7.97
N LYS A 112 14.61 -9.08 -8.59
CA LYS A 112 13.17 -8.92 -8.44
C LYS A 112 12.35 -9.63 -9.51
N PHE A 113 12.97 -10.05 -10.62
CA PHE A 113 12.26 -10.54 -11.80
C PHE A 113 12.93 -11.75 -12.43
N SER A 114 12.16 -12.46 -13.26
CA SER A 114 12.68 -13.54 -14.10
C SER A 114 13.13 -13.02 -15.47
N TYR A 115 13.96 -13.80 -16.17
CA TYR A 115 14.43 -13.50 -17.51
C TYR A 115 13.29 -13.20 -18.51
N ASN A 116 12.14 -13.88 -18.37
CA ASN A 116 10.96 -13.68 -19.21
C ASN A 116 10.49 -12.22 -19.24
N TRP A 117 10.62 -11.50 -18.12
CA TRP A 117 10.26 -10.08 -18.06
C TRP A 117 11.17 -9.22 -18.95
N VAL A 118 12.47 -9.48 -18.88
CA VAL A 118 13.46 -8.74 -19.67
C VAL A 118 13.27 -9.01 -21.15
N GLU A 119 13.17 -10.28 -21.52
CA GLU A 119 12.94 -10.69 -22.90
C GLU A 119 11.66 -10.07 -23.47
N PHE A 120 10.55 -10.11 -22.71
CA PHE A 120 9.30 -9.49 -23.14
C PHE A 120 9.44 -7.98 -23.36
N CYS A 121 10.07 -7.25 -22.42
CA CYS A 121 10.25 -5.81 -22.54
C CYS A 121 11.14 -5.42 -23.73
N GLN A 122 12.22 -6.17 -23.98
CA GLN A 122 13.12 -5.92 -25.10
C GLN A 122 12.42 -6.21 -26.45
N ASN A 123 11.72 -7.34 -26.56
CA ASN A 123 11.00 -7.72 -27.78
C ASN A 123 9.93 -6.70 -28.19
N HIS A 124 9.35 -5.98 -27.22
CA HIS A 124 8.33 -4.96 -27.48
C HIS A 124 8.89 -3.53 -27.54
N ASN A 125 10.21 -3.35 -27.39
CA ASN A 125 10.89 -2.05 -27.29
C ASN A 125 10.30 -1.14 -26.21
N ILE A 126 10.05 -1.68 -25.01
CA ILE A 126 9.48 -0.93 -23.87
C ILE A 126 10.41 -0.91 -22.65
N GLY A 127 11.66 -1.32 -22.83
CA GLY A 127 12.67 -1.32 -21.80
C GLY A 127 14.02 -1.80 -22.32
N ILE A 128 15.07 -1.55 -21.54
CA ILE A 128 16.43 -1.96 -21.88
C ILE A 128 17.08 -2.69 -20.71
N ASN A 129 17.65 -3.86 -21.00
CA ASN A 129 18.42 -4.62 -20.04
C ASN A 129 19.70 -3.85 -19.65
N THR A 130 20.08 -3.94 -18.39
CA THR A 130 21.30 -3.35 -17.83
C THR A 130 22.07 -4.43 -17.07
N GLN A 131 23.31 -4.15 -16.67
CA GLN A 131 24.15 -5.15 -15.98
C GLN A 131 23.52 -5.71 -14.71
N ASP A 132 22.68 -4.92 -14.04
CA ASP A 132 22.15 -5.18 -12.71
C ASP A 132 20.62 -5.11 -12.62
N GLY A 133 19.92 -5.01 -13.76
CA GLY A 133 18.48 -4.85 -13.79
C GLY A 133 17.94 -4.49 -15.16
N ILE A 134 16.75 -3.88 -15.20
CA ILE A 134 16.12 -3.35 -16.41
C ILE A 134 15.70 -1.90 -16.18
N LEU A 135 15.90 -1.05 -17.19
CA LEU A 135 15.37 0.31 -17.24
C LEU A 135 14.05 0.35 -18.00
N LEU A 136 13.06 1.00 -17.40
CA LEU A 136 11.68 1.04 -17.85
C LEU A 136 11.08 2.45 -17.66
N PRO A 137 9.99 2.77 -18.37
CA PRO A 137 9.08 3.85 -17.98
C PRO A 137 8.54 3.65 -16.56
N GLU A 138 8.28 4.76 -15.87
CA GLU A 138 7.76 4.75 -14.49
C GLU A 138 6.48 3.92 -14.36
N GLU A 139 5.52 4.10 -15.27
CA GLU A 139 4.24 3.41 -15.25
C GLU A 139 4.43 1.90 -15.37
N LEU A 140 5.32 1.48 -16.28
CA LEU A 140 5.62 0.07 -16.51
C LEU A 140 6.35 -0.56 -15.33
N ALA A 141 7.29 0.18 -14.72
CA ALA A 141 7.96 -0.25 -13.51
C ALA A 141 6.97 -0.38 -12.34
N PHE A 142 6.02 0.54 -12.23
CA PHE A 142 4.97 0.49 -11.20
C PHE A 142 4.02 -0.70 -11.38
N ILE A 143 3.63 -1.01 -12.62
CA ILE A 143 2.83 -2.20 -12.94
C ILE A 143 3.55 -3.44 -12.42
N TYR A 144 4.82 -3.60 -12.80
CA TYR A 144 5.63 -4.74 -12.36
C TYR A 144 5.72 -4.84 -10.84
N MET A 145 6.09 -3.75 -10.17
CA MET A 145 6.25 -3.72 -8.72
C MET A 145 4.92 -3.96 -7.98
N THR A 146 3.79 -3.59 -8.58
CA THR A 146 2.46 -3.91 -8.03
C THR A 146 2.22 -5.42 -8.04
N TYR A 147 2.52 -6.10 -9.16
CA TYR A 147 2.39 -7.56 -9.23
C TYR A 147 3.37 -8.28 -8.30
N LEU A 148 4.62 -7.83 -8.22
CA LEU A 148 5.59 -8.38 -7.28
C LEU A 148 5.13 -8.23 -5.83
N ALA A 149 4.63 -7.05 -5.45
CA ALA A 149 4.10 -6.83 -4.11
C ALA A 149 2.88 -7.72 -3.81
N LYS A 150 2.03 -7.97 -4.81
CA LYS A 150 0.88 -8.88 -4.67
C LYS A 150 1.29 -10.34 -4.47
N GLU A 151 2.28 -10.83 -5.23
CA GLU A 151 2.78 -12.20 -5.07
C GLU A 151 3.37 -12.43 -3.68
N ILE A 152 4.20 -11.49 -3.22
CA ILE A 152 4.78 -11.53 -1.87
C ILE A 152 3.70 -11.41 -0.80
N ALA A 153 2.75 -10.49 -0.98
CA ALA A 153 1.68 -10.32 -0.02
C ALA A 153 0.81 -11.59 0.11
N PHE A 154 0.64 -12.33 -0.98
CA PHE A 154 -0.06 -13.60 -0.96
C PHE A 154 0.71 -14.67 -0.18
N SER A 155 2.00 -14.86 -0.46
CA SER A 155 2.83 -15.86 0.23
C SER A 155 2.95 -15.57 1.73
N GLU A 156 3.01 -14.29 2.10
CA GLU A 156 3.18 -13.82 3.49
C GLU A 156 1.86 -13.61 4.25
N SER A 157 0.69 -13.89 3.64
CA SER A 157 -0.63 -13.55 4.22
C SER A 157 -0.69 -12.09 4.68
N ALA A 158 -0.19 -11.19 3.85
CA ALA A 158 0.06 -9.79 4.12
C ALA A 158 -0.81 -8.87 3.23
N ALA A 159 -0.84 -7.59 3.59
CA ALA A 159 -1.42 -6.51 2.78
C ALA A 159 -0.32 -5.77 2.02
N ILE A 160 -0.66 -4.99 0.99
CA ILE A 160 0.29 -4.06 0.36
C ILE A 160 0.07 -2.62 0.83
N ILE A 161 1.14 -1.85 0.86
CA ILE A 161 1.12 -0.42 1.14
C ILE A 161 2.01 0.33 0.17
N THR A 162 1.57 1.51 -0.25
CA THR A 162 2.37 2.43 -1.06
C THR A 162 2.09 3.87 -0.67
N ASP A 163 3.13 4.69 -0.73
CA ASP A 163 3.06 6.14 -0.65
C ASP A 163 2.87 6.78 -2.03
N ASN A 164 3.00 6.01 -3.11
CA ASN A 164 2.78 6.48 -4.47
C ASN A 164 1.29 6.59 -4.78
N ASN A 165 0.77 7.82 -4.75
CA ASN A 165 -0.62 8.14 -5.08
C ASN A 165 -0.88 8.33 -6.58
N LYS A 166 0.17 8.41 -7.42
CA LYS A 166 0.07 8.70 -8.86
C LYS A 166 -0.69 7.59 -9.61
N PHE A 167 -0.50 6.34 -9.18
CA PHE A 167 -1.03 5.14 -9.83
C PHE A 167 -2.04 4.40 -8.95
N ASP A 168 -2.76 5.15 -8.09
CA ASP A 168 -3.78 4.56 -7.21
C ASP A 168 -4.88 3.84 -8.01
N ALA A 169 -5.35 4.45 -9.10
CA ALA A 169 -6.35 3.88 -9.99
C ALA A 169 -5.94 2.50 -10.53
N PHE A 170 -4.72 2.37 -11.06
CA PHE A 170 -4.20 1.09 -11.52
C PHE A 170 -4.08 0.08 -10.38
N THR A 171 -3.56 0.47 -9.22
CA THR A 171 -3.46 -0.46 -8.09
C THR A 171 -4.84 -1.00 -7.71
N ASN A 172 -5.86 -0.14 -7.65
CA ASN A 172 -7.22 -0.54 -7.31
C ASN A 172 -7.81 -1.48 -8.38
N PHE A 173 -7.58 -1.19 -9.66
CA PHE A 173 -7.98 -2.06 -10.77
C PHE A 173 -7.28 -3.43 -10.71
N SER A 174 -5.96 -3.46 -10.53
CA SER A 174 -5.16 -4.68 -10.53
C SER A 174 -5.51 -5.66 -9.40
N ARG A 175 -6.25 -5.20 -8.38
CA ARG A 175 -6.77 -6.08 -7.30
C ARG A 175 -7.92 -6.97 -7.77
N LEU A 176 -8.50 -6.68 -8.94
CA LEU A 176 -9.58 -7.45 -9.55
C LEU A 176 -8.97 -8.60 -10.37
N SER A 177 -9.30 -9.84 -10.02
CA SER A 177 -8.71 -11.05 -10.61
C SER A 177 -9.14 -11.30 -12.06
N ASN A 178 -10.35 -10.91 -12.48
CA ASN A 178 -10.77 -11.05 -13.88
C ASN A 178 -12.02 -10.20 -14.23
N PRO A 179 -11.96 -9.19 -15.12
CA PRO A 179 -13.08 -8.26 -15.36
C PRO A 179 -14.34 -8.88 -16.00
N VAL A 180 -14.26 -10.09 -16.59
CA VAL A 180 -15.38 -10.69 -17.36
C VAL A 180 -16.31 -11.55 -16.49
N THR A 181 -15.77 -12.35 -15.56
CA THR A 181 -16.55 -13.15 -14.60
C THR A 181 -16.91 -12.36 -13.35
N ASP A 182 -15.97 -11.50 -12.97
CA ASP A 182 -15.88 -10.44 -11.96
C ASP A 182 -17.08 -9.59 -11.46
N ARG A 183 -18.34 -10.04 -11.27
CA ARG A 183 -19.54 -9.12 -11.06
C ARG A 183 -20.20 -8.89 -9.66
N ASN A 184 -19.80 -9.48 -8.52
CA ASN A 184 -20.40 -9.32 -7.14
C ASN A 184 -19.50 -9.05 -5.86
N LEU A 185 -18.65 -8.01 -5.77
CA LEU A 185 -17.81 -7.62 -4.63
C LEU A 185 -17.70 -6.10 -4.61
N GLU A 186 -17.72 -5.52 -3.43
CA GLU A 186 -17.62 -4.07 -3.24
C GLU A 186 -16.43 -3.76 -2.33
N PHE A 187 -15.54 -2.87 -2.77
CA PHE A 187 -14.51 -2.28 -1.91
C PHE A 187 -15.02 -0.94 -1.39
N ARG A 188 -14.92 -0.71 -0.07
CA ARG A 188 -15.21 0.60 0.52
C ARG A 188 -13.93 1.23 1.07
N LYS A 189 -13.69 2.48 0.65
CA LYS A 189 -12.65 3.34 1.20
C LYS A 189 -13.18 3.96 2.50
N GLY A 190 -12.59 3.60 3.62
CA GLY A 190 -12.71 4.34 4.88
C GLY A 190 -11.54 5.30 5.00
N ILE A 191 -11.78 6.55 5.41
CA ILE A 191 -10.72 7.49 5.76
C ILE A 191 -10.70 7.64 7.27
N ILE A 192 -9.58 7.33 7.90
CA ILE A 192 -9.33 7.60 9.32
C ILE A 192 -8.57 8.91 9.40
N ASN A 193 -9.01 9.83 10.26
CA ASN A 193 -8.21 11.01 10.56
C ASN A 193 -7.25 10.68 11.69
N LEU A 194 -6.00 10.32 11.36
CA LEU A 194 -4.96 10.05 12.35
C LEU A 194 -4.32 11.35 12.83
N VAL A 195 -4.05 11.44 14.13
CA VAL A 195 -3.43 12.61 14.73
C VAL A 195 -1.90 12.52 14.65
N LEU A 196 -1.26 13.62 14.27
CA LEU A 196 0.19 13.75 14.28
C LEU A 196 0.64 14.98 15.04
N PRO A 197 1.88 14.99 15.54
CA PRO A 197 2.49 16.22 16.01
C PRO A 197 2.52 17.25 14.86
N ARG A 198 2.16 18.50 15.16
CA ARG A 198 2.36 19.60 14.21
C ARG A 198 3.87 19.71 13.93
N LYS A 199 4.25 19.97 12.68
CA LYS A 199 5.65 20.01 12.23
C LYS A 199 6.43 18.72 12.51
N LEU A 200 5.82 17.57 12.23
CA LEU A 200 6.47 16.25 12.36
C LEU A 200 7.82 16.18 11.62
N ASN A 201 7.95 16.90 10.50
CA ASN A 201 9.20 17.06 9.77
C ASN A 201 10.35 17.63 10.64
N GLU A 202 10.07 18.56 11.55
CA GLU A 202 11.06 19.19 12.45
C GLU A 202 11.44 18.29 13.66
N ILE A 203 10.64 17.26 13.98
CA ILE A 203 10.93 16.36 15.10
C ILE A 203 12.04 15.38 14.68
N PRO A 204 13.18 15.29 15.40
CA PRO A 204 14.25 14.35 15.04
C PRO A 204 13.77 12.90 15.04
N ILE A 205 14.15 12.11 14.02
CA ILE A 205 13.77 10.69 13.88
C ILE A 205 14.03 9.87 15.16
N ASN A 206 15.14 10.15 15.87
CA ASN A 206 15.49 9.51 17.14
C ASN A 206 14.44 9.70 18.24
N LYS A 207 13.77 10.85 18.30
CA LYS A 207 12.69 11.08 19.27
C LYS A 207 11.46 10.23 18.94
N VAL A 208 11.16 10.06 17.65
CA VAL A 208 10.04 9.22 17.18
C VAL A 208 10.34 7.72 17.38
N ILE A 209 11.59 7.29 17.17
CA ILE A 209 12.04 5.93 17.51
C ILE A 209 11.89 5.67 19.02
N LYS A 210 12.28 6.63 19.86
CA LYS A 210 12.11 6.53 21.32
C LYS A 210 10.63 6.40 21.69
N PHE A 211 9.77 7.26 21.14
CA PHE A 211 8.32 7.18 21.31
C PHE A 211 7.79 5.78 20.99
N ARG A 212 8.18 5.23 19.84
CA ARG A 212 7.72 3.90 19.42
C ARG A 212 8.08 2.83 20.42
N ARG A 213 9.32 2.85 20.93
CA ARG A 213 9.79 1.87 21.92
C ARG A 213 9.00 1.96 23.23
N GLU A 214 8.73 3.18 23.68
CA GLU A 214 7.98 3.43 24.93
C GLU A 214 6.49 3.08 24.78
N ASN A 215 5.92 3.25 23.58
CA ASN A 215 4.49 3.07 23.31
C ASN A 215 4.18 1.81 22.51
N ARG A 216 5.07 0.82 22.52
CA ARG A 216 4.99 -0.33 21.61
C ARG A 216 3.72 -1.17 21.79
N ALA A 217 3.32 -1.39 23.03
CA ALA A 217 2.10 -2.13 23.37
C ALA A 217 0.84 -1.40 22.87
N LEU A 218 0.84 -0.07 22.95
CA LEU A 218 -0.27 0.76 22.51
C LEU A 218 -0.39 0.79 20.99
N ILE A 219 0.73 0.87 20.28
CA ILE A 219 0.78 0.72 18.81
C ILE A 219 0.21 -0.66 18.42
N LYS A 220 0.58 -1.73 19.14
CA LYS A 220 0.07 -3.07 18.89
C LYS A 220 -1.44 -3.16 19.09
N ALA A 221 -1.94 -2.62 20.20
CA ALA A 221 -3.36 -2.57 20.50
C ALA A 221 -4.12 -1.83 19.39
N PHE A 222 -3.63 -0.66 18.99
CA PHE A 222 -4.24 0.14 17.91
C PHE A 222 -4.32 -0.63 16.59
N ASN A 223 -3.22 -1.27 16.19
CA ASN A 223 -3.19 -2.07 14.96
C ASN A 223 -4.10 -3.30 15.04
N THR A 224 -4.27 -3.88 16.23
CA THR A 224 -5.16 -5.02 16.47
C THR A 224 -6.62 -4.58 16.33
N GLU A 225 -6.98 -3.46 16.95
CA GLU A 225 -8.33 -2.90 16.83
C GLU A 225 -8.63 -2.46 15.40
N LEU A 226 -7.69 -1.84 14.68
CA LEU A 226 -7.88 -1.53 13.25
C LEU A 226 -8.16 -2.77 12.40
N GLN A 227 -7.52 -3.91 12.69
CA GLN A 227 -7.77 -5.16 11.99
C GLN A 227 -9.13 -5.76 12.37
N SER A 228 -9.49 -5.69 13.65
CA SER A 228 -10.80 -6.05 14.17
C SER A 228 -11.91 -5.24 13.48
N VAL A 229 -11.72 -3.93 13.33
CA VAL A 229 -12.62 -3.03 12.60
C VAL A 229 -12.87 -3.55 11.19
N GLN A 230 -11.82 -3.91 10.46
CA GLN A 230 -11.97 -4.44 9.10
C GLN A 230 -12.79 -5.73 9.08
N GLN A 231 -12.55 -6.66 10.01
CA GLN A 231 -13.25 -7.94 10.05
C GLN A 231 -14.71 -7.77 10.47
N LYS A 232 -14.95 -7.10 11.59
CA LYS A 232 -16.27 -6.93 12.21
C LYS A 232 -17.22 -6.11 11.35
N ILE A 233 -16.74 -5.03 10.71
CA ILE A 233 -17.54 -4.28 9.73
C ILE A 233 -17.88 -5.19 8.55
N SER A 234 -16.91 -5.95 8.01
CA SER A 234 -17.17 -6.85 6.88
C SER A 234 -18.23 -7.91 7.16
N GLU A 235 -18.45 -8.22 8.43
CA GLU A 235 -19.39 -9.23 8.93
C GLU A 235 -20.71 -8.62 9.49
N GLY A 236 -20.81 -7.28 9.63
CA GLY A 236 -22.04 -6.60 10.06
C GLY A 236 -22.21 -6.42 11.58
N TYR A 237 -21.14 -6.52 12.37
CA TYR A 237 -21.18 -6.36 13.84
C TYR A 237 -21.26 -4.88 14.26
N SER A 238 -22.25 -4.48 15.05
CA SER A 238 -22.37 -3.14 15.68
C SER A 238 -22.45 -3.23 17.20
N GLU A 239 -21.46 -3.85 17.83
CA GLU A 239 -21.39 -3.84 19.29
C GLU A 239 -20.77 -2.53 19.79
N GLN A 240 -21.46 -1.84 20.71
CA GLN A 240 -20.97 -0.62 21.34
C GLN A 240 -19.60 -0.85 22.01
N ASP A 241 -19.42 -1.99 22.68
CA ASP A 241 -18.15 -2.40 23.29
C ASP A 241 -16.98 -2.43 22.29
N PHE A 242 -17.24 -2.72 21.01
CA PHE A 242 -16.22 -2.67 19.97
C PHE A 242 -15.84 -1.22 19.62
N ILE A 243 -16.82 -0.32 19.50
CA ILE A 243 -16.58 1.10 19.25
C ILE A 243 -15.81 1.72 20.42
N ASP A 244 -16.21 1.41 21.65
CA ASP A 244 -15.62 1.96 22.86
C ASP A 244 -14.16 1.50 23.03
N ARG A 245 -13.86 0.21 22.77
CA ARG A 245 -12.47 -0.30 22.76
C ARG A 245 -11.59 0.41 21.74
N TYR A 246 -12.08 0.60 20.52
CA TYR A 246 -11.32 1.32 19.50
C TYR A 246 -11.04 2.77 19.93
N ASN A 247 -12.07 3.47 20.41
CA ASN A 247 -11.96 4.86 20.84
C ASN A 247 -11.03 5.04 22.06
N ASP A 248 -11.05 4.11 23.01
CA ASP A 248 -10.14 4.11 24.16
C ASP A 248 -8.67 4.00 23.72
N VAL A 249 -8.35 2.98 22.92
CA VAL A 249 -6.99 2.77 22.39
C VAL A 249 -6.54 3.96 21.53
N TYR A 250 -7.44 4.51 20.71
CA TYR A 250 -7.17 5.66 19.87
C TYR A 250 -6.94 6.95 20.68
N SER A 251 -7.69 7.15 21.77
CA SER A 251 -7.52 8.28 22.68
C SER A 251 -6.19 8.19 23.42
N GLN A 252 -5.80 7.00 23.88
CA GLN A 252 -4.52 6.78 24.54
C GLN A 252 -3.33 7.07 23.60
N ILE A 253 -3.33 6.56 22.37
CA ILE A 253 -2.22 6.81 21.44
C ILE A 253 -2.14 8.29 21.04
N THR A 254 -3.29 8.94 20.87
CA THR A 254 -3.36 10.38 20.61
C THR A 254 -2.82 11.19 21.78
N THR A 255 -3.11 10.78 23.02
CA THR A 255 -2.57 11.41 24.24
C THR A 255 -1.05 11.33 24.27
N GLU A 256 -0.47 10.18 23.96
CA GLU A 256 0.99 10.03 23.89
C GLU A 256 1.60 10.87 22.78
N ILE A 257 0.96 10.96 21.61
CA ILE A 257 1.40 11.81 20.50
C ILE A 257 1.33 13.30 20.89
N ALA A 258 0.32 13.73 21.65
CA ALA A 258 0.21 15.11 22.10
C ALA A 258 1.37 15.54 23.02
N LYS A 259 2.00 14.60 23.75
CA LYS A 259 3.17 14.87 24.62
C LYS A 259 4.41 15.34 23.88
N PHE A 260 4.46 15.26 22.54
CA PHE A 260 5.52 15.92 21.77
C PHE A 260 5.52 17.44 21.95
N GLY A 261 4.40 18.05 22.38
CA GLY A 261 4.36 19.46 22.85
C GLY A 261 4.29 20.53 21.75
N ILE A 262 4.20 20.13 20.48
CA ILE A 262 4.22 21.06 19.31
C ILE A 262 2.80 21.34 18.79
N GLY A 263 1.77 20.90 19.53
CA GLY A 263 0.39 20.84 19.05
C GLY A 263 0.16 19.64 18.13
N ILE A 264 -1.08 19.43 17.72
CA ILE A 264 -1.49 18.28 16.91
C ILE A 264 -2.21 18.70 15.62
N THR A 265 -2.09 17.89 14.58
CA THR A 265 -2.80 18.03 13.30
C THR A 265 -3.41 16.68 12.91
N ALA A 266 -4.58 16.69 12.29
CA ALA A 266 -5.23 15.47 11.80
C ALA A 266 -4.92 15.28 10.32
N ILE A 267 -4.50 14.06 9.94
CA ILE A 267 -4.26 13.69 8.55
C ILE A 267 -5.17 12.56 8.09
N PRO A 268 -5.69 12.61 6.86
CA PRO A 268 -6.48 11.52 6.30
C PRO A 268 -5.58 10.32 5.96
N PHE A 269 -5.86 9.18 6.59
CA PHE A 269 -5.30 7.87 6.33
C PHE A 269 -6.32 7.02 5.59
N GLY A 270 -6.01 6.63 4.35
CA GLY A 270 -6.91 5.85 3.52
C GLY A 270 -6.76 4.35 3.78
N MET A 271 -7.86 3.72 4.19
CA MET A 271 -7.96 2.27 4.35
C MET A 271 -9.01 1.72 3.38
N TYR A 272 -8.65 0.71 2.60
CA TYR A 272 -9.58 0.04 1.69
C TYR A 272 -9.95 -1.34 2.26
N ALA A 273 -11.19 -1.47 2.75
CA ALA A 273 -11.72 -2.73 3.26
C ALA A 273 -12.53 -3.47 2.18
N LEU A 274 -12.42 -4.80 2.15
CA LEU A 274 -13.21 -5.68 1.29
C LEU A 274 -14.51 -6.06 2.01
N ILE A 275 -15.66 -5.88 1.36
CA ILE A 275 -16.95 -6.28 1.93
C ILE A 275 -17.30 -7.71 1.51
N LYS A 276 -17.43 -8.60 2.49
CA LYS A 276 -17.82 -10.01 2.27
C LYS A 276 -19.34 -10.23 2.29
N ASN A 277 -20.10 -9.41 3.01
CA ASN A 277 -21.56 -9.50 3.07
C ASN A 277 -22.23 -8.16 2.69
N PRO A 278 -22.55 -7.95 1.40
CA PRO A 278 -23.13 -6.68 0.93
C PRO A 278 -24.52 -6.39 1.53
N GLY A 279 -25.25 -7.41 2.01
CA GLY A 279 -26.56 -7.24 2.65
C GLY A 279 -26.50 -6.72 4.09
N ALA A 280 -25.38 -6.94 4.79
CA ALA A 280 -25.19 -6.52 6.18
C ALA A 280 -24.69 -5.06 6.32
N LEU A 281 -24.30 -4.43 5.21
CA LEU A 281 -23.59 -3.14 5.18
C LEU A 281 -24.42 -2.06 4.48
N THR A 282 -25.63 -1.82 5.01
CA THR A 282 -26.43 -0.67 4.59
C THR A 282 -25.61 0.61 4.73
N GLN A 283 -25.84 1.61 3.87
CA GLN A 283 -25.14 2.90 3.98
C GLN A 283 -25.33 3.53 5.37
N ALA A 284 -26.51 3.32 5.98
CA ALA A 284 -26.82 3.75 7.33
C ALA A 284 -25.91 3.09 8.38
N TYR A 285 -25.84 1.75 8.39
CA TYR A 285 -24.99 0.99 9.31
C TYR A 285 -23.50 1.39 9.19
N VAL A 286 -23.00 1.50 7.96
CA VAL A 286 -21.60 1.90 7.73
C VAL A 286 -21.36 3.32 8.22
N LYS A 287 -22.28 4.25 7.95
CA LYS A 287 -22.16 5.64 8.40
C LYS A 287 -22.23 5.76 9.92
N GLU A 288 -23.07 4.97 10.57
CA GLU A 288 -23.23 4.97 12.02
C GLU A 288 -21.97 4.43 12.71
N VAL A 289 -21.54 3.20 12.37
CA VAL A 289 -20.39 2.57 13.01
C VAL A 289 -19.09 3.30 12.69
N LEU A 290 -18.84 3.66 11.42
CA LEU A 290 -17.63 4.41 11.04
C LEU A 290 -17.65 5.83 11.59
N GLY A 291 -18.81 6.50 11.58
CA GLY A 291 -18.97 7.84 12.14
C GLY A 291 -18.66 7.88 13.64
N ALA A 292 -19.15 6.89 14.40
CA ALA A 292 -18.90 6.77 15.84
C ALA A 292 -17.41 6.53 16.19
N MET A 293 -16.64 6.00 15.24
CA MET A 293 -15.18 5.82 15.37
C MET A 293 -14.36 6.96 14.74
N GLY A 294 -15.01 8.06 14.32
CA GLY A 294 -14.34 9.23 13.76
C GLY A 294 -13.79 9.05 12.33
N PHE A 295 -14.24 8.02 11.61
CA PHE A 295 -13.90 7.83 10.20
C PHE A 295 -14.74 8.77 9.33
N LEU A 296 -14.09 9.45 8.39
CA LEU A 296 -14.77 10.20 7.34
C LEU A 296 -15.03 9.27 6.14
N ILE A 297 -16.26 9.32 5.62
CA ILE A 297 -16.59 8.73 4.32
C ILE A 297 -16.41 9.82 3.26
N GLY A 298 -15.27 9.82 2.57
CA GLY A 298 -14.98 10.76 1.47
C GLY A 298 -15.70 10.37 0.17
N GLY A 299 -16.29 11.35 -0.52
CA GLY A 299 -17.29 11.19 -1.59
C GLY A 299 -16.86 10.62 -2.96
N VAL A 300 -17.91 10.45 -3.78
CA VAL A 300 -18.08 9.94 -5.17
C VAL A 300 -17.58 8.52 -5.45
N PHE A 301 -18.57 7.63 -5.38
CA PHE A 301 -18.72 6.32 -6.01
C PHE A 301 -17.82 6.03 -7.23
N GLY A 302 -16.94 5.04 -7.08
CA GLY A 302 -16.62 4.11 -8.15
C GLY A 302 -17.41 2.82 -7.91
N LEU A 303 -18.66 2.78 -8.37
CA LEU A 303 -19.49 1.58 -8.37
C LEU A 303 -18.96 0.63 -9.44
N HIS A 304 -18.14 -0.34 -9.04
CA HIS A 304 -18.03 -1.58 -9.80
C HIS A 304 -18.20 -2.76 -8.86
N LYS A 305 -19.26 -3.53 -9.11
CA LYS A 305 -19.57 -4.79 -8.44
C LYS A 305 -18.66 -5.89 -9.02
N GLY A 306 -17.87 -6.59 -8.18
CA GLY A 306 -17.37 -7.98 -8.39
C GLY A 306 -15.91 -8.34 -8.17
N LEU A 307 -15.50 -9.53 -7.68
CA LEU A 307 -16.18 -10.81 -7.33
C LEU A 307 -15.23 -11.73 -6.51
N LYS A 308 -15.80 -12.76 -5.88
CA LYS A 308 -15.09 -13.86 -5.23
C LYS A 308 -14.64 -14.91 -6.26
N ASP A 309 -13.34 -15.26 -6.27
CA ASP A 309 -12.84 -16.48 -6.95
C ASP A 309 -12.71 -17.64 -5.95
N THR A 310 -13.36 -18.75 -6.27
CA THR A 310 -13.42 -20.01 -5.50
C THR A 310 -12.21 -20.92 -5.75
N ALA A 311 -11.36 -20.64 -6.74
CA ALA A 311 -10.18 -21.46 -7.05
C ALA A 311 -8.92 -21.00 -6.30
N THR A 312 -8.71 -19.69 -6.12
CA THR A 312 -7.45 -19.17 -5.56
C THR A 312 -7.60 -18.40 -4.23
N LYS A 313 -8.81 -17.96 -3.84
CA LYS A 313 -9.06 -17.14 -2.62
C LYS A 313 -8.08 -15.95 -2.44
N ARG A 314 -7.52 -15.39 -3.52
CA ARG A 314 -6.49 -14.33 -3.46
C ARG A 314 -7.12 -12.97 -3.19
N TYR A 315 -6.77 -12.32 -2.06
CA TYR A 315 -7.11 -10.92 -1.81
C TYR A 315 -5.93 -10.18 -1.20
N CYS A 316 -5.59 -9.02 -1.77
CA CYS A 316 -4.59 -8.13 -1.19
C CYS A 316 -5.29 -6.84 -0.69
N LYS A 317 -5.14 -6.52 0.60
CA LYS A 317 -5.60 -5.25 1.19
C LYS A 317 -4.63 -4.14 0.84
N LYS A 318 -5.12 -2.90 0.74
CA LYS A 318 -4.31 -1.71 0.38
C LYS A 318 -4.47 -0.60 1.41
N TYR A 319 -3.33 -0.04 1.82
CA TYR A 319 -3.26 1.19 2.60
C TYR A 319 -2.60 2.30 1.79
N ILE A 320 -3.11 3.54 1.95
CA ILE A 320 -2.56 4.73 1.29
C ILE A 320 -2.48 5.86 2.30
N THR A 321 -1.32 6.48 2.32
CA THR A 321 -0.98 7.63 3.14
C THR A 321 -0.60 8.78 2.22
N ASN A 322 -1.25 9.94 2.35
CA ASN A 322 -0.80 11.14 1.66
C ASN A 322 -0.40 12.21 2.69
N LEU A 323 0.91 12.43 2.82
CA LEU A 323 1.49 13.36 3.79
C LEU A 323 1.94 14.67 3.15
N THR A 324 1.66 14.91 1.86
CA THR A 324 2.10 16.14 1.17
C THR A 324 1.50 17.42 1.77
N ARG A 325 0.43 17.31 2.58
CA ARG A 325 -0.18 18.43 3.31
C ARG A 325 0.56 18.82 4.60
N LEU A 326 1.62 18.08 4.99
CA LEU A 326 2.42 18.34 6.20
C LEU A 326 3.75 19.02 5.92
N GLN A 327 4.06 19.30 4.65
CA GLN A 327 5.31 19.94 4.23
C GLN A 327 5.25 21.46 4.36
#